data_AF-A0A3C1AAE2-F1
#
_entry.id   AF-A0A3C1AAE2-F1
#
_cell.length_a   1.000
_cell.length_b   1.000
_cell.length_c   1.000
_cell.angle_alpha   90.00
_cell.angle_beta   90.00
_cell.angle_gamma   90.00
#
_symmetry.space_group_name_H-M   'P 1'
#
loop_
_entity.id
_entity.type
_entity.pdbx_description
1 polymer ?
#
loop_
_entity_poly.entity_id
_entity_poly.type
_entity_poly.pdbx_seq_one_letter_code
_entity_poly.pdbx_strand_id
1 'polypeptide(L)'
;FFEHGLNSLYRKVSTKIECIQPVLEKFEISFVVTQFINGICSNDLNRQIQKLAEVSQGKKVLLSGAQIIQKQFDMPSHFYIYEDIDELREIIDIQRA
;
A
#
# COMPACT_ATOMS: atom_id res chain seq x y z
N PHE A 1 -8.73 -4.58 11.60
CA PHE A 1 -9.00 -4.19 12.99
C PHE A 1 -9.87 -2.94 12.89
N PHE A 2 -11.07 -2.94 13.48
CA PHE A 2 -11.96 -1.79 13.40
C PHE A 2 -11.62 -0.81 14.53
N GLU A 3 -10.99 0.30 14.21
CA GLU A 3 -11.05 1.51 15.02
C GLU A 3 -11.86 2.56 14.25
N HIS A 4 -12.63 3.34 14.99
CA HIS A 4 -13.78 4.13 14.52
C HIS A 4 -13.57 4.88 13.18
N GLY A 5 -14.47 4.63 12.22
CA GLY A 5 -14.60 5.39 10.98
C GLY A 5 -13.81 4.87 9.77
N LEU A 6 -12.96 3.85 9.92
CA LEU A 6 -12.31 3.16 8.80
C LEU A 6 -12.88 1.75 8.65
N ASN A 7 -13.62 1.51 7.56
CA ASN A 7 -13.98 0.16 7.16
C ASN A 7 -12.72 -0.56 6.65
N SER A 8 -11.95 -1.15 7.57
CA SER A 8 -10.72 -1.85 7.23
C SER A 8 -11.03 -3.27 6.73
N LEU A 9 -10.60 -3.61 5.51
CA LEU A 9 -10.57 -4.99 5.05
C LEU A 9 -9.14 -5.53 5.20
N TYR A 10 -8.95 -6.49 6.09
CA TYR A 10 -7.65 -7.12 6.33
C TYR A 10 -7.53 -8.43 5.53
N ARG A 11 -6.45 -8.58 4.76
CA ARG A 11 -6.09 -9.84 4.10
C ARG A 11 -4.76 -10.37 4.62
N LYS A 12 -4.66 -11.70 4.69
CA LYS A 12 -3.46 -12.41 5.14
C LYS A 12 -2.24 -12.16 4.23
N VAL A 13 -1.07 -12.26 4.87
CA VAL A 13 0.31 -11.92 4.45
C VAL A 13 0.79 -12.52 3.11
N SER A 14 0.07 -13.47 2.49
CA SER A 14 0.49 -14.12 1.24
C SER A 14 -0.46 -13.89 0.06
N THR A 15 -1.29 -12.86 0.09
CA THR A 15 -2.22 -12.58 -1.00
C THR A 15 -1.44 -12.05 -2.21
N LYS A 16 -1.52 -12.74 -3.35
CA LYS A 16 -0.97 -12.22 -4.62
C LYS A 16 -1.65 -10.90 -4.95
N ILE A 17 -0.89 -9.92 -5.44
CA ILE A 17 -1.41 -8.59 -5.84
C ILE A 17 -2.62 -8.71 -6.78
N GLU A 18 -2.60 -9.66 -7.73
CA GLU A 18 -3.72 -9.91 -8.65
C GLU A 18 -5.05 -10.20 -7.95
N CYS A 19 -5.01 -10.77 -6.76
CA CYS A 19 -6.22 -11.13 -6.01
C CYS A 19 -6.87 -9.94 -5.30
N ILE A 20 -6.24 -8.75 -5.32
CA ILE A 20 -6.80 -7.56 -4.67
C ILE A 20 -7.71 -6.77 -5.62
N GLN A 21 -7.51 -6.85 -6.93
CA GLN A 21 -8.27 -6.08 -7.91
C GLN A 21 -9.80 -6.25 -7.76
N PRO A 22 -10.36 -7.49 -7.66
CA PRO A 22 -11.81 -7.66 -7.50
C PRO A 22 -12.35 -7.04 -6.21
N VAL A 23 -11.50 -6.87 -5.19
CA VAL A 23 -11.87 -6.21 -3.94
C VAL A 23 -11.92 -4.71 -4.12
N LEU A 24 -10.92 -4.14 -4.80
CA LEU A 24 -10.85 -2.70 -5.07
C LEU A 24 -11.98 -2.22 -5.99
N GLU A 25 -12.49 -3.11 -6.86
CA GLU A 25 -13.66 -2.86 -7.72
C GLU A 25 -14.98 -3.02 -6.97
N LYS A 26 -15.07 -3.99 -6.04
CA LYS A 26 -16.31 -4.30 -5.31
C LYS A 26 -16.60 -3.34 -4.17
N PHE A 27 -15.57 -2.77 -3.55
CA PHE A 27 -15.71 -1.93 -2.37
C PHE A 27 -15.19 -0.52 -2.66
N GLU A 28 -15.83 0.48 -2.06
CA GLU A 28 -15.34 1.85 -2.07
C GLU A 28 -14.13 1.95 -1.13
N ILE A 29 -12.96 1.58 -1.65
CA ILE A 29 -11.68 1.67 -0.96
C ILE A 29 -11.06 3.03 -1.29
N SER A 30 -10.69 3.80 -0.27
CA SER A 30 -9.96 5.07 -0.43
C SER A 30 -8.43 4.87 -0.38
N PHE A 31 -7.97 3.91 0.43
CA PHE A 31 -6.55 3.63 0.67
C PHE A 31 -6.24 2.14 0.61
N VAL A 32 -5.09 1.81 0.01
CA VAL A 32 -4.47 0.48 0.10
C VAL A 32 -3.24 0.60 0.97
N VAL A 33 -3.20 -0.11 2.09
CA VAL A 33 -2.04 -0.13 2.99
C VAL A 33 -1.32 -1.46 2.82
N THR A 34 -0.02 -1.43 2.52
CA THR A 34 0.77 -2.64 2.33
C THR A 34 2.22 -2.46 2.75
N GLN A 35 2.89 -3.59 3.05
CA GLN A 35 4.27 -3.63 3.50
C GLN A 35 5.04 -4.70 2.75
N PHE A 36 6.21 -4.36 2.20
CA PHE A 36 7.15 -5.32 1.64
C PHE A 36 8.20 -5.70 2.70
N ILE A 37 8.15 -6.96 3.15
CA ILE A 37 9.05 -7.50 4.17
C ILE A 37 10.38 -7.93 3.52
N ASN A 38 11.46 -7.88 4.29
CA ASN A 38 12.83 -8.18 3.88
C ASN A 38 12.95 -9.56 3.18
N GLY A 39 13.69 -9.60 2.05
CA GLY A 39 14.02 -10.83 1.32
C GLY A 39 13.73 -10.78 -0.18
N ILE A 40 12.98 -9.80 -0.66
CA ILE A 40 12.71 -9.60 -2.09
C ILE A 40 13.93 -8.95 -2.75
N CYS A 41 14.35 -9.44 -3.93
CA CYS A 41 15.40 -8.79 -4.71
C CYS A 41 14.88 -7.48 -5.34
N SER A 42 15.74 -6.49 -5.59
CA SER A 42 15.26 -5.16 -6.01
C SER A 42 14.52 -5.14 -7.34
N ASN A 43 14.85 -6.04 -8.28
CA ASN A 43 14.12 -6.18 -9.53
C ASN A 43 12.70 -6.72 -9.32
N ASP A 44 12.55 -7.72 -8.44
CA ASP A 44 11.24 -8.25 -8.07
C ASP A 44 10.44 -7.21 -7.31
N LEU A 45 11.07 -6.44 -6.42
CA LEU A 45 10.41 -5.37 -5.67
C LEU A 45 9.83 -4.31 -6.61
N ASN A 46 10.62 -3.82 -7.57
CA ASN A 46 10.12 -2.87 -8.56
C ASN A 46 8.96 -3.46 -9.37
N ARG A 47 9.09 -4.72 -9.82
CA ARG A 47 8.00 -5.42 -10.54
C ARG A 47 6.72 -5.52 -9.71
N GLN A 48 6.82 -5.80 -8.41
CA GLN A 48 5.65 -5.86 -7.52
C GLN A 48 5.04 -4.47 -7.31
N ILE A 49 5.85 -3.42 -7.21
CA ILE A 49 5.37 -2.04 -7.07
C ILE A 49 4.61 -1.59 -8.33
N GLN A 50 5.17 -1.84 -9.52
CA GLN A 50 4.50 -1.52 -10.78
C GLN A 50 3.16 -2.26 -10.90
N LYS A 51 3.16 -3.55 -10.56
CA LYS A 51 1.94 -4.35 -10.56
C LYS A 51 0.90 -3.85 -9.55
N LEU A 52 1.36 -3.41 -8.38
CA LEU A 52 0.47 -2.79 -7.38
C LEU A 52 -0.15 -1.52 -7.95
N ALA A 53 0.64 -0.68 -8.62
CA ALA A 53 0.17 0.57 -9.21
C ALA A 53 -0.92 0.36 -10.28
N GLU A 54 -0.77 -0.68 -11.10
CA GLU A 54 -1.78 -1.08 -12.09
C GLU A 54 -3.10 -1.46 -11.42
N VAL A 55 -3.07 -2.35 -10.42
CA VAL A 55 -4.31 -2.82 -9.78
C VAL A 55 -4.93 -1.79 -8.83
N SER A 56 -4.14 -0.85 -8.32
CA SER A 56 -4.59 0.22 -7.42
C SER A 56 -4.85 1.54 -8.13
N GLN A 57 -5.02 1.53 -9.46
CA GLN A 57 -5.23 2.75 -10.22
C GLN A 57 -6.42 3.56 -9.69
N GLY A 58 -6.21 4.86 -9.46
CA GLY A 58 -7.21 5.75 -8.88
C GLY A 58 -7.40 5.61 -7.36
N LYS A 59 -6.58 4.79 -6.69
CA LYS A 59 -6.55 4.61 -5.23
C LYS A 59 -5.25 5.20 -4.67
N LYS A 60 -5.27 5.65 -3.42
CA LYS A 60 -4.05 6.06 -2.71
C LYS A 60 -3.40 4.81 -2.11
N VAL A 61 -2.08 4.66 -2.26
CA VAL A 61 -1.34 3.52 -1.72
C VAL A 61 -0.38 3.99 -0.63
N LEU A 62 -0.51 3.43 0.56
CA LEU A 62 0.39 3.64 1.69
C LEU A 62 1.32 2.43 1.75
N LEU A 63 2.62 2.65 1.59
CA LEU A 63 3.61 1.61 1.38
C LEU A 63 4.73 1.70 2.41
N SER A 64 5.10 0.57 3.02
CA SER A 64 6.28 0.49 3.88
C SER A 64 7.21 -0.66 3.47
N GLY A 65 8.50 -0.54 3.77
CA GLY A 65 9.48 -1.60 3.55
C GLY A 65 10.92 -1.07 3.57
N ALA A 66 11.81 -1.75 4.30
CA ALA A 66 13.19 -1.29 4.53
C ALA A 66 13.95 -1.06 3.22
N GLN A 67 13.77 -1.93 2.22
CA GLN A 67 14.42 -1.76 0.91
C GLN A 67 13.87 -0.58 0.11
N ILE A 68 12.60 -0.21 0.27
CA ILE A 68 12.00 0.89 -0.46
C ILE A 68 12.59 2.22 0.03
N ILE A 69 12.64 2.38 1.35
CA ILE A 69 13.23 3.54 2.02
C ILE A 69 14.70 3.70 1.63
N GLN A 70 15.47 2.60 1.66
CA GLN A 70 16.91 2.63 1.40
C GLN A 70 17.29 2.87 -0.06
N LYS A 71 16.46 2.43 -1.02
CA LYS A 71 16.83 2.42 -2.44
C LYS A 71 16.19 3.51 -3.29
N GLN A 72 15.26 4.30 -2.74
CA GLN A 72 14.61 5.43 -3.43
C GLN A 72 14.15 5.07 -4.85
N PHE A 73 13.35 4.01 -4.97
CA PHE A 73 12.76 3.61 -6.24
C PHE A 73 11.88 4.72 -6.81
N ASP A 74 11.78 4.81 -8.15
CA ASP A 74 10.81 5.67 -8.82
C ASP A 74 9.38 5.26 -8.43
N MET A 75 8.77 6.03 -7.53
CA MET A 75 7.44 5.75 -7.03
C MET A 75 6.35 6.34 -7.91
N PRO A 76 5.26 5.59 -8.18
CA PRO A 76 4.05 6.17 -8.75
C PRO A 76 3.54 7.33 -7.87
N SER A 77 3.00 8.39 -8.48
CA SER A 77 2.60 9.61 -7.77
C SER A 77 1.49 9.45 -6.72
N HIS A 78 0.78 8.32 -6.72
CA HIS A 78 -0.27 8.00 -5.76
C HIS A 78 0.21 7.08 -4.62
N PHE A 79 1.52 6.83 -4.54
CA PHE A 79 2.16 6.06 -3.49
C PHE A 79 2.80 6.98 -2.45
N TYR A 80 2.58 6.66 -1.18
CA TYR A 80 3.12 7.36 -0.03
C TYR A 80 3.90 6.36 0.82
N ILE A 81 5.17 6.65 1.06
CA ILE A 81 6.03 5.80 1.88
C ILE A 81 5.85 6.19 3.34
N TYR A 82 5.73 5.21 4.24
CA TYR A 82 5.75 5.43 5.68
C TYR A 82 6.74 4.45 6.36
N GLU A 83 7.47 4.95 7.35
CA GLU A 83 8.46 4.17 8.10
C GLU A 83 7.84 3.53 9.34
N ASP A 84 6.93 4.23 10.01
CA ASP A 84 6.26 3.77 11.23
C ASP A 84 4.75 4.04 11.25
N ILE A 85 4.09 3.55 12.30
CA ILE A 85 2.63 3.62 12.42
C ILE A 85 2.10 5.03 12.72
N ASP A 86 2.94 5.91 13.29
CA ASP A 86 2.54 7.27 13.61
C ASP A 86 2.56 8.12 12.33
N GLU A 87 3.56 7.95 11.45
CA GLU A 87 3.52 8.52 10.10
C GLU A 87 2.30 8.04 9.29
N LEU A 88 1.97 6.75 9.40
CA LEU A 88 0.77 6.20 8.75
C LEU A 88 -0.51 6.91 9.23
N ARG A 89 -0.62 7.19 10.54
CA ARG A 89 -1.76 7.90 11.12
C ARG A 89 -1.84 9.34 10.61
N GLU A 90 -0.73 10.06 10.59
CA GLU A 90 -0.68 11.43 10.06
C GLU A 90 -1.13 11.49 8.60
N ILE A 91 -0.65 10.57 7.75
CA ILE A 91 -1.05 10.51 6.34
C ILE A 91 -2.56 10.24 6.19
N ILE A 92 -3.13 9.36 7.02
CA ILE A 92 -4.56 9.07 6.99
C ILE A 92 -5.37 10.30 7.44
N ASP A 93 -4.94 10.99 8.48
CA ASP A 93 -5.67 12.14 9.05
C ASP A 93 -5.62 13.37 8.13
N ILE A 94 -4.48 13.66 7.49
CA ILE A 94 -4.37 14.74 6.48
C ILE A 94 -5.36 14.53 5.34
N GLN A 95 -5.61 13.28 4.94
CA GLN A 95 -6.45 12.95 3.79
C GLN A 95 -7.94 12.85 4.14
N ARG A 96 -8.29 13.01 5.42
CA ARG A 96 -9.68 13.10 5.92
C ARG A 96 -10.18 14.55 6.03
N ALA A 97 -9.27 15.53 6.09
CA ALA A 97 -9.57 16.96 6.17
C ALA A 97 -9.88 17.57 4.79
#